data_AF-A0A060Z480-F1
#
_entry.id   AF-A0A060Z480-F1
#
_cell.length_a   1.000
_cell.length_b   1.000
_cell.length_c   1.000
_cell.angle_alpha   90.00
_cell.angle_beta   90.00
_cell.angle_gamma   90.00
#
_symmetry.space_group_name_H-M   'P 1'
#
loop_
_entity.id
_entity.type
_entity.pdbx_description
1 polymer ?
#
loop_
_entity_poly.entity_id
_entity_poly.type
_entity_poly.pdbx_seq_one_letter_code
_entity_poly.pdbx_strand_id
1 'polypeptide(L)'
;MIFHSFLLSSVFVTLTCAFRYGREDLDVLGLTFRKDLFVANIQAFPPVPEDKKRLTRLQERLIKKLGEHAHPFTFEIPLNLPCSVTLQPGPEDTGKACGVDFEVKAFCSENVQDKIHKRNSVRLVIRKVQYAPEKPGPQPMAETTRQFLMSDKPLHLEASLDKEVMDMFFSAGRGHLYITLHS
;
A
#
# COMPACT_ATOMS: atom_id res chain seq x y z
N MET A 1 -36.48 -14.68 -9.85
CA MET A 1 -35.56 -15.10 -10.93
C MET A 1 -34.11 -14.65 -10.69
N ILE A 2 -33.84 -13.43 -10.17
CA ILE A 2 -32.46 -12.92 -9.92
C ILE A 2 -31.69 -13.74 -8.86
N PHE A 3 -32.35 -14.13 -7.75
CA PHE A 3 -31.73 -14.98 -6.71
C PHE A 3 -31.39 -16.38 -7.21
N HIS A 4 -32.16 -16.93 -8.16
CA HIS A 4 -31.95 -18.28 -8.67
C HIS A 4 -30.81 -18.35 -9.69
N SER A 5 -30.48 -17.24 -10.36
CA SER A 5 -29.33 -17.14 -11.26
C SER A 5 -28.02 -16.95 -10.48
N PHE A 6 -28.06 -16.28 -9.32
CA PHE A 6 -26.89 -16.07 -8.46
C PHE A 6 -26.37 -17.36 -7.80
N LEU A 7 -27.26 -18.34 -7.57
CA LEU A 7 -26.92 -19.63 -6.94
C LEU A 7 -26.06 -20.56 -7.82
N LEU A 8 -25.98 -20.30 -9.13
CA LEU A 8 -25.19 -21.11 -10.08
C LEU A 8 -23.81 -20.51 -10.39
N SER A 9 -23.60 -19.23 -10.06
CA SER A 9 -22.37 -18.50 -10.38
C SER A 9 -21.36 -18.54 -9.22
N SER A 10 -20.09 -18.77 -9.55
CA SER A 10 -19.01 -18.75 -8.56
C SER A 10 -18.69 -17.33 -8.13
N VAL A 11 -18.36 -17.14 -6.85
CA VAL A 11 -17.91 -15.86 -6.29
C VAL A 11 -16.41 -15.91 -6.10
N PHE A 12 -15.71 -15.00 -6.76
CA PHE A 12 -14.28 -14.82 -6.63
C PHE A 12 -13.96 -13.52 -5.92
N VAL A 13 -12.90 -13.53 -5.13
CA VAL A 13 -12.30 -12.35 -4.52
C VAL A 13 -10.87 -12.25 -4.98
N THR A 14 -10.46 -11.04 -5.33
CA THR A 14 -9.13 -10.76 -5.88
C THR A 14 -8.50 -9.63 -5.10
N LEU A 15 -7.25 -9.82 -4.71
CA LEU A 15 -6.41 -8.77 -4.14
C LEU A 15 -5.38 -8.38 -5.21
N THR A 16 -5.39 -7.12 -5.61
CA THR A 16 -4.47 -6.57 -6.59
C THR A 16 -3.62 -5.48 -5.96
N CYS A 17 -2.30 -5.59 -6.04
CA CYS A 17 -1.38 -4.47 -5.83
C CYS A 17 -1.02 -3.91 -7.21
N ALA A 18 -1.30 -2.64 -7.46
CA ALA A 18 -1.02 -2.03 -8.76
C ALA A 18 -0.30 -0.70 -8.61
N PHE A 19 0.73 -0.50 -9.42
CA PHE A 19 1.27 0.82 -9.70
C PHE A 19 0.37 1.51 -10.74
N ARG A 20 -0.02 2.75 -10.46
CA ARG A 20 -0.87 3.58 -11.30
C ARG A 20 -0.18 4.91 -11.55
N TYR A 21 -0.23 5.35 -12.80
CA TYR A 21 0.19 6.67 -13.22
C TYR A 21 -0.93 7.22 -14.12
N GLY A 22 -1.53 8.32 -13.71
CA GLY A 22 -2.63 8.94 -14.44
C GLY A 22 -3.91 9.13 -13.63
N ARG A 23 -4.78 10.05 -14.08
CA ARG A 23 -6.18 10.15 -13.60
C ARG A 23 -7.04 9.09 -14.30
N GLU A 24 -7.98 8.48 -13.57
CA GLU A 24 -8.99 7.56 -14.13
C GLU A 24 -10.04 8.32 -14.99
N ASP A 25 -10.14 9.65 -14.89
CA ASP A 25 -11.32 10.41 -15.36
C ASP A 25 -11.12 11.29 -16.63
N LEU A 26 -9.93 11.31 -17.24
CA LEU A 26 -9.61 12.24 -18.36
C LEU A 26 -9.14 11.49 -19.62
N ASP A 27 -10.12 11.03 -20.41
CA ASP A 27 -9.96 10.38 -21.73
C ASP A 27 -9.78 11.39 -22.88
N VAL A 28 -8.77 12.27 -22.82
CA VAL A 28 -8.49 13.18 -23.96
C VAL A 28 -6.99 13.38 -24.18
N LEU A 29 -6.22 12.29 -24.41
CA LEU A 29 -4.77 12.29 -24.77
C LEU A 29 -3.77 12.25 -23.62
N GLY A 30 -3.96 11.40 -22.60
CA GLY A 30 -2.90 11.19 -21.61
C GLY A 30 -2.80 9.74 -21.16
N LEU A 31 -1.61 9.16 -21.36
CA LEU A 31 -1.26 7.78 -21.02
C LEU A 31 -1.69 7.45 -19.59
N THR A 32 -2.68 6.57 -19.44
CA THR A 32 -2.95 5.88 -18.18
C THR A 32 -2.08 4.65 -18.17
N PHE A 33 -1.12 4.62 -17.25
CA PHE A 33 -0.27 3.45 -17.07
C PHE A 33 -0.67 2.74 -15.79
N ARG A 34 -0.98 1.46 -15.93
CA ARG A 34 -1.26 0.57 -14.82
C ARG A 34 -0.40 -0.67 -14.97
N LYS A 35 0.37 -0.98 -13.93
CA LYS A 35 1.13 -2.22 -13.84
C LYS A 35 0.72 -2.95 -12.58
N ASP A 36 0.11 -4.11 -12.76
CA ASP A 36 -0.20 -5.00 -11.63
C ASP A 36 1.12 -5.62 -11.14
N LEU A 37 1.47 -5.31 -9.90
CA LEU A 37 2.68 -5.78 -9.22
C LEU A 37 2.44 -7.13 -8.53
N PHE A 38 1.20 -7.37 -8.09
CA PHE A 38 0.78 -8.59 -7.44
C PHE A 38 -0.72 -8.81 -7.64
N VAL A 39 -1.11 -10.05 -7.89
CA VAL A 39 -2.51 -10.48 -7.99
C VAL A 39 -2.65 -11.80 -7.24
N ALA A 40 -3.60 -11.87 -6.32
CA ALA A 40 -4.02 -13.10 -5.67
C ALA A 40 -5.53 -13.27 -5.82
N ASN A 41 -5.97 -14.49 -6.13
CA ASN A 41 -7.37 -14.83 -6.36
C ASN A 41 -7.78 -15.93 -5.38
N ILE A 42 -9.00 -15.82 -4.85
CA ILE A 42 -9.61 -16.83 -3.98
C ILE A 42 -11.03 -17.06 -4.47
N GLN A 43 -11.44 -18.33 -4.55
CA GLN A 43 -12.84 -18.69 -4.76
C GLN A 43 -13.55 -18.74 -3.40
N ALA A 44 -14.40 -17.76 -3.13
CA ALA A 44 -15.16 -17.69 -1.88
C ALA A 44 -16.40 -18.60 -1.93
N PHE A 45 -17.00 -18.76 -3.11
CA PHE A 45 -18.14 -19.64 -3.32
C PHE A 45 -18.10 -20.29 -4.73
N PRO A 46 -18.47 -21.58 -4.86
CA PRO A 46 -18.52 -22.56 -3.79
C PRO A 46 -17.15 -22.72 -3.10
N PRO A 47 -17.11 -23.02 -1.79
CA PRO A 47 -15.86 -23.12 -1.05
C PRO A 47 -15.05 -24.33 -1.52
N VAL A 48 -13.78 -24.09 -1.88
CA VAL A 48 -12.86 -25.14 -2.31
C VAL A 48 -12.33 -25.89 -1.06
N PRO A 49 -12.41 -27.23 -1.00
CA PRO A 49 -12.02 -28.00 0.20
C PRO A 49 -10.56 -27.81 0.61
N GLU A 50 -9.66 -27.66 -0.37
CA GLU A 50 -8.21 -27.50 -0.18
C GLU A 50 -7.82 -26.14 0.42
N ASP A 51 -8.68 -25.12 0.27
CA ASP A 51 -8.43 -23.74 0.71
C ASP A 51 -9.03 -23.42 2.10
N LYS A 52 -9.42 -24.44 2.87
CA LYS A 52 -9.95 -24.25 4.24
C LYS A 52 -8.87 -23.75 5.20
N LYS A 53 -8.68 -22.43 5.22
CA LYS A 53 -7.85 -21.74 6.21
C LYS A 53 -8.56 -21.65 7.57
N ARG A 54 -7.76 -21.59 8.63
CA ARG A 54 -8.26 -21.33 9.99
C ARG A 54 -8.94 -19.96 10.04
N LEU A 55 -10.16 -19.91 10.55
CA LEU A 55 -10.90 -18.67 10.67
C LEU A 55 -10.33 -17.79 11.78
N THR A 56 -10.39 -16.48 11.55
CA THR A 56 -10.13 -15.48 12.60
C THR A 56 -11.34 -15.33 13.51
N ARG A 57 -11.12 -14.87 14.75
CA ARG A 57 -12.21 -14.57 15.70
C ARG A 57 -13.23 -13.57 15.14
N LEU A 58 -12.80 -12.65 14.28
CA LEU A 58 -13.69 -11.70 13.60
C LEU A 58 -14.58 -12.42 12.57
N GLN A 59 -13.99 -13.27 11.73
CA GLN A 59 -14.73 -14.05 10.73
C GLN A 59 -15.77 -14.97 11.40
N GLU A 60 -15.41 -15.66 12.48
CA GLU A 60 -16.36 -16.50 13.24
C GLU A 60 -17.56 -15.70 13.74
N ARG A 61 -17.33 -14.49 14.27
CA ARG A 61 -18.40 -13.59 14.73
C ARG A 61 -19.26 -13.08 13.58
N LEU A 62 -18.65 -12.73 12.45
CA LEU A 62 -19.36 -12.25 11.27
C LEU A 62 -20.23 -13.35 10.66
N ILE A 63 -19.72 -14.58 10.55
CA ILE A 63 -20.46 -15.72 10.04
C ILE A 63 -21.68 -16.01 10.93
N LYS A 64 -21.49 -16.04 12.26
CA LYS A 64 -22.59 -16.20 13.23
C LYS A 64 -23.65 -15.09 13.11
N LYS A 65 -23.25 -13.86 12.77
CA LYS A 65 -24.15 -12.70 12.67
C LYS A 65 -24.88 -12.62 11.33
N LEU A 66 -24.20 -12.96 10.23
CA LEU A 66 -24.69 -12.81 8.85
C LEU A 66 -25.39 -14.06 8.32
N GLY A 67 -25.17 -15.23 8.94
CA GLY A 67 -25.85 -16.47 8.60
C GLY A 67 -25.14 -17.32 7.54
N GLU A 68 -25.88 -18.24 6.93
CA GLU A 68 -25.36 -19.34 6.10
C GLU A 68 -24.71 -18.89 4.79
N HIS A 69 -25.03 -17.70 4.30
CA HIS A 69 -24.46 -17.13 3.06
C HIS A 69 -23.19 -16.30 3.31
N ALA A 70 -22.64 -16.33 4.52
CA ALA A 70 -21.41 -15.63 4.86
C ALA A 70 -20.18 -16.50 4.55
N HIS A 71 -19.54 -16.24 3.41
CA HIS A 71 -18.35 -16.98 2.97
C HIS A 71 -17.07 -16.20 3.31
N PRO A 72 -16.17 -16.76 4.15
CA PRO A 72 -14.93 -16.09 4.54
C PRO A 72 -13.86 -16.18 3.46
N PHE A 73 -12.98 -15.18 3.41
CA PHE A 73 -11.76 -15.18 2.60
C PHE A 73 -10.62 -14.50 3.38
N THR A 74 -9.37 -14.87 3.08
CA THR A 74 -8.18 -14.33 3.74
C THR A 74 -7.02 -14.25 2.75
N PHE A 75 -6.45 -13.05 2.58
CA PHE A 75 -5.22 -12.84 1.81
C PHE A 75 -4.02 -12.65 2.73
N GLU A 76 -2.88 -13.18 2.32
CA GLU A 76 -1.58 -12.91 2.92
C GLU A 76 -0.79 -12.04 1.95
N ILE A 77 -0.42 -10.84 2.40
CA ILE A 77 0.30 -9.86 1.57
C ILE A 77 1.80 -10.12 1.73
N PRO A 78 2.55 -10.42 0.65
CA PRO A 78 4.00 -10.59 0.72
C PRO A 78 4.71 -9.35 1.28
N LEU A 79 5.72 -9.60 2.13
CA LEU A 79 6.44 -8.52 2.83
C LEU A 79 7.22 -7.63 1.87
N ASN A 80 7.75 -8.19 0.78
CA ASN A 80 8.53 -7.51 -0.25
C ASN A 80 7.70 -6.59 -1.18
N LEU A 81 6.37 -6.58 -1.05
CA LEU A 81 5.56 -5.63 -1.81
C LEU A 81 5.74 -4.20 -1.30
N PRO A 82 5.71 -3.18 -2.17
CA PRO A 82 5.71 -1.79 -1.74
C PRO A 82 4.51 -1.45 -0.83
N CYS A 83 4.68 -0.48 0.06
CA CYS A 83 3.57 0.10 0.81
C CYS A 83 2.72 1.00 -0.09
N SER A 84 1.49 1.30 0.35
CA SER A 84 0.63 2.24 -0.34
C SER A 84 1.23 3.64 -0.26
N VAL A 85 1.56 4.20 -1.41
CA VAL A 85 2.17 5.53 -1.55
C VAL A 85 1.54 6.21 -2.75
N THR A 86 1.21 7.49 -2.62
CA THR A 86 0.67 8.29 -3.72
C THR A 86 1.41 9.62 -3.75
N LEU A 87 2.07 9.89 -4.87
CA LEU A 87 2.65 11.18 -5.19
C LEU A 87 1.55 12.05 -5.79
N GLN A 88 1.18 13.08 -5.05
CA GLN A 88 0.26 14.11 -5.51
C GLN A 88 1.05 15.19 -6.24
N PRO A 89 0.67 15.57 -7.47
CA PRO A 89 1.32 16.66 -8.18
C PRO A 89 1.11 17.99 -7.44
N GLY A 90 2.09 18.89 -7.52
CA GLY A 90 1.95 20.25 -7.03
C GLY A 90 0.90 21.04 -7.84
N PRO A 91 0.44 22.20 -7.32
CA PRO A 91 -0.56 23.03 -8.02
C PRO A 91 -0.11 23.48 -9.42
N GLU A 92 1.19 23.72 -9.59
CA GLU A 92 1.82 24.15 -10.85
C GLU A 92 2.34 22.98 -11.70
N ASP A 93 2.29 21.75 -11.17
CA ASP A 93 2.75 20.58 -11.90
C ASP A 93 1.64 20.08 -12.83
N THR A 94 1.93 20.02 -14.13
CA THR A 94 1.07 19.34 -15.11
C THR A 94 1.14 17.80 -14.99
N GLY A 95 1.93 17.27 -14.05
CA GLY A 95 2.09 15.85 -13.79
C GLY A 95 0.80 15.20 -13.28
N LYS A 96 0.55 13.94 -13.66
CA LYS A 96 -0.59 13.19 -13.13
C LYS A 96 -0.21 12.51 -11.81
N ALA A 97 -1.19 12.31 -10.92
CA ALA A 97 -0.98 11.53 -9.69
C ALA A 97 -0.46 10.13 -10.05
N CYS A 98 0.48 9.66 -9.24
CA CYS A 98 1.04 8.33 -9.40
C CYS A 98 1.27 7.66 -8.06
N GLY A 99 1.12 6.34 -8.01
CA GLY A 99 1.16 5.65 -6.74
C GLY A 99 0.97 4.15 -6.83
N VAL A 100 1.08 3.52 -5.67
CA VAL A 100 0.82 2.10 -5.46
C VAL A 100 -0.40 1.98 -4.57
N ASP A 101 -1.41 1.27 -5.06
CA ASP A 101 -2.64 1.00 -4.32
C ASP A 101 -2.90 -0.50 -4.21
N PHE A 102 -3.60 -0.90 -3.15
CA PHE A 102 -4.12 -2.24 -2.97
C PHE A 102 -5.63 -2.22 -3.16
N GLU A 103 -6.14 -3.10 -4.01
CA GLU A 103 -7.55 -3.20 -4.36
C GLU A 103 -8.05 -4.60 -4.05
N VAL A 104 -9.11 -4.69 -3.25
CA VAL A 104 -9.89 -5.90 -3.05
C VAL A 104 -11.13 -5.81 -3.93
N LYS A 105 -11.31 -6.76 -4.83
CA LYS A 105 -12.49 -6.84 -5.69
C LYS A 105 -13.14 -8.21 -5.56
N ALA A 106 -14.41 -8.23 -5.19
CA ALA A 106 -15.24 -9.43 -5.23
C ALA A 106 -16.19 -9.36 -6.41
N PHE A 107 -16.37 -10.47 -7.14
CA PHE A 107 -17.24 -10.54 -8.30
C PHE A 107 -17.81 -11.94 -8.51
N CYS A 108 -18.94 -12.00 -9.21
CA CYS A 108 -19.55 -13.26 -9.62
C CYS A 108 -19.16 -13.58 -11.07
N SER A 109 -18.68 -14.79 -11.32
CA SER A 109 -18.30 -15.27 -12.65
C SER A 109 -18.42 -16.78 -12.76
N GLU A 110 -18.58 -17.31 -13.97
CA GLU A 110 -18.51 -18.75 -14.21
C GLU A 110 -17.04 -19.21 -14.25
N ASN A 111 -16.17 -18.41 -14.86
CA ASN A 111 -14.73 -18.68 -14.93
C ASN A 111 -13.90 -17.49 -14.42
N VAL A 112 -12.71 -17.75 -13.86
CA VAL A 112 -11.79 -16.72 -13.33
C VAL A 112 -11.25 -15.81 -14.44
N GLN A 113 -11.19 -16.33 -15.68
CA GLN A 113 -10.66 -15.62 -16.85
C GLN A 113 -11.69 -14.75 -17.56
N ASP A 114 -12.98 -14.85 -17.20
CA ASP A 114 -14.03 -14.07 -17.86
C ASP A 114 -13.89 -12.58 -17.57
N LYS A 115 -14.37 -11.75 -18.50
CA LYS A 115 -14.43 -10.31 -18.29
C LYS A 115 -15.38 -9.99 -17.13
N ILE A 116 -14.83 -9.43 -16.07
CA ILE A 116 -15.59 -9.02 -14.89
C ILE A 116 -16.60 -7.92 -15.26
N HIS A 117 -17.89 -8.21 -15.09
CA HIS A 117 -18.96 -7.23 -15.30
C HIS A 117 -19.10 -6.29 -14.10
N LYS A 118 -19.04 -4.96 -14.35
CA LYS A 118 -19.17 -3.92 -13.30
C LYS A 118 -20.41 -4.09 -12.42
N ARG A 119 -21.53 -4.55 -12.99
CA ARG A 119 -22.82 -4.73 -12.29
C ARG A 119 -22.77 -5.82 -11.21
N ASN A 120 -21.87 -6.80 -11.35
CA ASN A 120 -21.78 -7.96 -10.46
C ASN A 120 -20.46 -7.96 -9.68
N SER A 121 -19.84 -6.80 -9.52
CA SER A 121 -18.57 -6.64 -8.82
C SER A 121 -18.62 -5.52 -7.80
N VAL A 122 -18.01 -5.74 -6.65
CA VAL A 122 -17.75 -4.73 -5.61
C VAL A 122 -16.25 -4.54 -5.46
N ARG A 123 -15.82 -3.29 -5.30
CA ARG A 123 -14.41 -2.89 -5.24
C ARG A 123 -14.17 -2.05 -4.00
N LEU A 124 -13.12 -2.36 -3.25
CA LEU A 124 -12.66 -1.62 -2.09
C LEU A 124 -11.15 -1.39 -2.20
N VAL A 125 -10.70 -0.15 -2.03
CA VAL A 125 -9.27 0.19 -1.95
C VAL A 125 -8.84 0.11 -0.49
N ILE A 126 -7.76 -0.61 -0.22
CA ILE A 126 -7.13 -0.76 1.09
C ILE A 126 -5.70 -0.22 1.06
N ARG A 127 -5.12 0.06 2.22
CA ARG A 127 -3.74 0.59 2.32
C ARG A 127 -2.83 -0.39 3.05
N LYS A 128 -1.67 -0.68 2.48
CA LYS A 128 -0.54 -1.28 3.19
C LYS A 128 0.28 -0.14 3.79
N VAL A 129 0.35 -0.05 5.12
CA VAL A 129 1.12 0.96 5.84
C VAL A 129 2.29 0.33 6.56
N GLN A 130 3.44 1.00 6.57
CA GLN A 130 4.61 0.61 7.35
C GLN A 130 4.59 1.37 8.67
N TYR A 131 4.66 0.63 9.77
CA TYR A 131 4.86 1.19 11.10
C TYR A 131 6.36 1.27 11.42
N ALA A 132 6.76 2.25 12.22
CA ALA A 132 8.11 2.31 12.76
C ALA A 132 8.40 1.08 13.64
N PRO A 133 9.66 0.62 13.68
CA PRO A 133 10.07 -0.42 14.62
C PRO A 133 9.94 0.07 16.07
N GLU A 134 9.60 -0.84 16.99
CA GLU A 134 9.44 -0.50 18.42
C GLU A 134 10.73 -0.03 19.09
N LYS A 135 11.88 -0.48 18.59
CA LYS A 135 13.19 -0.12 19.12
C LYS A 135 13.81 0.96 18.23
N PRO A 136 13.97 2.20 18.72
CA PRO A 136 14.75 3.21 18.01
C PRO A 136 16.21 2.75 17.96
N GLY A 137 16.89 2.93 16.82
CA GLY A 137 18.32 2.67 16.73
C GLY A 137 19.14 3.88 17.20
N PRO A 138 20.45 3.87 16.90
CA PRO A 138 21.39 4.85 17.44
C PRO A 138 21.10 6.26 16.93
N GLN A 139 21.59 7.25 17.67
CA GLN A 139 21.49 8.64 17.26
C GLN A 139 22.18 8.84 15.91
N PRO A 140 21.47 9.31 14.87
CA PRO A 140 22.10 9.58 13.58
C PRO A 140 22.99 10.82 13.69
N MET A 141 24.23 10.69 13.21
CA MET A 141 25.25 11.73 13.21
C MET A 141 26.00 11.68 11.87
N ALA A 142 26.31 12.84 11.32
CA ALA A 142 27.13 12.99 10.12
C ALA A 142 28.15 14.12 10.33
N GLU A 143 29.42 13.83 10.08
CA GLU A 143 30.51 14.81 10.13
C GLU A 143 31.18 14.97 8.76
N THR A 144 31.64 16.18 8.45
CA THR A 144 32.45 16.44 7.26
C THR A 144 33.43 17.58 7.50
N THR A 145 34.60 17.47 6.87
CA THR A 145 35.64 18.49 6.94
C THR A 145 35.97 18.96 5.52
N ARG A 146 35.86 20.27 5.28
CA ARG A 146 36.16 20.90 3.98
C ARG A 146 37.37 21.81 4.11
N GLN A 147 38.33 21.62 3.21
CA GLN A 147 39.42 22.55 2.98
C GLN A 147 39.10 23.43 1.77
N PHE A 148 39.47 24.71 1.83
CA PHE A 148 39.21 25.67 0.77
C PHE A 148 40.53 26.09 0.12
N LEU A 149 40.55 26.22 -1.20
CA LEU A 149 41.77 26.49 -1.98
C LEU A 149 42.53 27.77 -1.55
N MET A 150 41.83 28.70 -0.92
CA MET A 150 42.33 30.02 -0.49
C MET A 150 42.47 30.14 1.03
N SER A 151 42.34 29.05 1.78
CA SER A 151 42.45 29.02 3.25
C SER A 151 43.14 27.74 3.71
N ASP A 152 44.24 27.89 4.45
CA ASP A 152 44.97 26.77 5.05
C ASP A 152 44.20 26.12 6.22
N LYS A 153 43.02 26.67 6.56
CA LYS A 153 42.21 26.28 7.71
C LYS A 153 41.04 25.40 7.29
N PRO A 154 40.88 24.20 7.88
CA PRO A 154 39.75 23.33 7.61
C PRO A 154 38.47 23.84 8.31
N LEU A 155 37.34 23.73 7.61
CA LEU A 155 36.01 23.90 8.18
C LEU A 155 35.46 22.52 8.57
N HIS A 156 35.16 22.33 9.84
CA HIS A 156 34.55 21.10 10.34
C HIS A 156 33.06 21.32 10.62
N LEU A 157 32.22 20.43 10.10
CA LEU A 157 30.77 20.46 10.21
C LEU A 157 30.29 19.13 10.79
N GLU A 158 29.47 19.18 11.83
CA GLU A 158 28.84 18.02 12.44
C GLU A 158 27.33 18.26 12.57
N ALA A 159 26.52 17.31 12.14
CA ALA A 159 25.07 17.35 12.27
C ALA A 159 24.58 16.07 12.95
N SER A 160 23.67 16.22 13.91
CA SER A 160 23.01 15.10 14.60
C SER A 160 21.50 15.31 14.71
N LEU A 161 20.74 14.22 14.74
CA LEU A 161 19.30 14.27 15.04
C LEU A 161 19.02 13.50 16.33
N ASP A 162 17.97 13.87 17.06
CA ASP A 162 17.66 13.20 18.33
C ASP A 162 17.18 11.75 18.17
N LYS A 163 16.61 11.43 17.00
CA LYS A 163 15.97 10.14 16.72
C LYS A 163 16.27 9.70 15.30
N GLU A 164 16.55 8.42 15.12
CA GLU A 164 16.73 7.80 13.80
C GLU A 164 15.41 7.69 13.02
N VAL A 165 14.32 7.33 13.71
CA VAL A 165 13.00 7.17 13.12
C VAL A 165 12.04 8.20 13.69
N MET A 166 11.37 8.94 12.80
CA MET A 166 10.33 9.90 13.16
C MET A 166 8.97 9.36 12.76
N ASP A 167 8.10 9.13 13.74
CA ASP A 167 6.71 8.79 13.48
C ASP A 167 5.89 10.03 13.13
N MET A 168 5.19 9.96 11.99
CA MET A 168 4.29 11.03 11.52
C MET A 168 3.20 11.44 12.53
N PHE A 169 2.87 10.58 13.50
CA PHE A 169 1.82 10.83 14.48
C PHE A 169 2.30 11.42 15.81
N PHE A 170 3.60 11.31 16.15
CA PHE A 170 4.04 11.50 17.54
C PHE A 170 5.26 12.39 17.76
N SER A 171 6.00 12.83 16.75
CA SER A 171 7.18 13.66 17.03
C SER A 171 7.62 14.55 15.87
N ALA A 172 7.58 15.87 16.07
CA ALA A 172 8.53 16.74 15.38
C ALA A 172 9.91 16.47 15.99
N GLY A 173 10.86 15.92 15.21
CA GLY A 173 12.23 15.76 15.67
C GLY A 173 12.95 17.10 15.73
N ARG A 174 13.81 17.32 16.73
CA ARG A 174 14.78 18.42 16.71
C ARG A 174 16.09 17.89 16.12
N GLY A 175 16.74 18.74 15.34
CA GLY A 175 18.08 18.50 14.81
C GLY A 175 19.06 19.47 15.45
N HIS A 176 20.28 19.00 15.69
CA HIS A 176 21.38 19.79 16.21
C HIS A 176 22.46 19.91 15.11
N LEU A 177 22.93 21.14 14.87
CA LEU A 177 24.01 21.43 13.93
C LEU A 177 25.14 22.12 14.69
N TYR A 178 26.33 21.54 14.62
CA TYR A 178 27.57 22.05 15.19
C TYR A 178 28.52 22.45 14.06
N ILE A 179 29.10 23.65 14.17
CA ILE A 179 30.03 24.21 13.19
C ILE A 179 31.30 24.61 13.92
N THR A 180 32.42 23.97 13.58
CA THR A 180 33.72 24.28 14.18
C THR A 180 34.64 24.91 13.13
N LEU A 181 35.03 26.16 13.38
CA LEU A 181 36.06 26.87 12.61
C LEU A 181 37.40 26.68 13.31
N HIS A 182 38.33 25.99 12.66
CA HIS A 182 39.70 25.94 13.17
C HIS A 182 40.40 27.28 12.84
N SER A 183 40.75 28.04 13.89
CA SER A 183 41.47 29.31 13.82
C SER A 183 42.96 29.14 13.60
#